data_AF-A0A317GSA8-F1
#
_entry.id   AF-A0A317GSA8-F1
#
_cell.length_a   1.000
_cell.length_b   1.000
_cell.length_c   1.000
_cell.angle_alpha   90.00
_cell.angle_beta   90.00
_cell.angle_gamma   90.00
#
_symmetry.space_group_name_H-M   'P 1'
#
loop_
_entity.id
_entity.type
_entity.pdbx_description
1 polymer ?
#
loop_
_entity_poly.entity_id
_entity_poly.type
_entity_poly.pdbx_seq_one_letter_code
_entity_poly.pdbx_strand_id
1 'polypeptide(L)'
;MRRKKYALLGFAALLLTIASSLYIVSGIQLYQGYQRAYPDWTSATGPCGALITWSPPSVLYTGLYVNQPNLLTLRYRSPQPQTLHITVSIPQFTQEQTFQVKATPDFRSQSFKPAILSPGVLDSLVGPGQRPAEIHLHIENSSSVVCETSANVLLKSRQWMLWYDSARRIDNTPYLAGWVTPTAPAIQTLVGLANLRVQDNPNVYSNLPYLLGYQSGATPAEVAQEVDAIFDTLQFSYHLTYASDTVPFLQDSAQRIKLPSDILKLQYPTGMCVETTAIMASAVESLGMRPFFIIVPGHSFLGVALSASPNAPMSYWETSDLKGGLTTDHITGSQANIHGVGEFNQYQSENQILEMVNVQQERQLDDPIMPIE
;
A
#
# COMPACT_ATOMS: atom_id res chain seq x y z
N MET A 1 24.13 63.95 -21.89
CA MET A 1 23.43 63.38 -20.70
C MET A 1 22.01 62.87 -20.99
N ARG A 2 21.14 63.60 -21.72
CA ARG A 2 19.74 63.18 -21.96
C ARG A 2 19.56 61.83 -22.70
N ARG A 3 20.32 61.55 -23.77
CA ARG A 3 20.23 60.26 -24.52
C ARG A 3 20.52 59.02 -23.67
N LYS A 4 21.51 59.07 -22.77
CA LYS A 4 21.82 57.95 -21.86
C LYS A 4 20.68 57.70 -20.85
N LYS A 5 20.00 58.76 -20.38
CA LYS A 5 18.83 58.63 -19.50
C LYS A 5 17.63 57.99 -20.20
N TYR A 6 17.35 58.37 -21.46
CA TYR A 6 16.28 57.74 -22.24
C TYR A 6 16.58 56.28 -22.61
N ALA A 7 17.84 55.95 -22.90
CA ALA A 7 18.25 54.57 -23.13
C ALA A 7 18.09 53.70 -21.86
N LEU A 8 18.47 54.24 -20.68
CA LEU A 8 18.30 53.56 -19.40
C LEU A 8 16.82 53.36 -19.04
N LEU A 9 15.98 54.38 -19.27
CA LEU A 9 14.52 54.30 -19.09
C LEU A 9 13.88 53.30 -20.03
N GLY A 10 14.29 53.27 -21.31
CA GLY A 10 13.82 52.28 -22.28
C GLY A 10 14.20 50.85 -21.88
N PHE A 11 15.43 50.65 -21.38
CA PHE A 11 15.89 49.35 -20.90
C PHE A 11 15.15 48.89 -19.63
N ALA A 12 14.92 49.80 -18.69
CA ALA A 12 14.14 49.51 -17.49
C ALA A 12 12.67 49.18 -17.81
N ALA A 13 12.05 49.92 -18.74
CA ALA A 13 10.69 49.63 -19.21
C ALA A 13 10.62 48.26 -19.90
N LEU A 14 11.61 47.92 -20.74
CA LEU A 14 11.68 46.61 -21.39
C LEU A 14 11.83 45.48 -20.36
N LEU A 15 12.71 45.63 -19.37
CA LEU A 15 12.87 44.65 -18.29
C LEU A 15 11.58 44.45 -17.48
N LEU A 16 10.88 45.53 -17.14
CA LEU A 16 9.59 45.47 -16.45
C LEU A 16 8.54 44.74 -17.28
N THR A 17 8.47 45.01 -18.59
CA THR A 17 7.54 44.30 -19.47
C THR A 17 7.86 42.80 -19.54
N ILE A 18 9.13 42.42 -19.73
CA ILE A 18 9.55 41.02 -19.77
C ILE A 18 9.24 40.31 -18.45
N ALA A 19 9.56 40.92 -17.31
CA ALA A 19 9.28 40.35 -15.99
C ALA A 19 7.77 40.19 -15.74
N SER A 20 6.96 41.17 -16.12
CA SER A 20 5.49 41.08 -16.00
C SER A 20 4.90 40.01 -16.90
N SER A 21 5.39 39.87 -18.14
CA SER A 21 4.95 38.82 -19.06
C SER A 21 5.34 37.44 -18.55
N LEU A 22 6.56 37.26 -18.03
CA LEU A 22 6.98 36.02 -17.38
C LEU A 22 6.09 35.69 -16.19
N TYR A 23 5.83 36.64 -15.29
CA TYR A 23 4.95 36.43 -14.14
C TYR A 23 3.54 35.99 -14.56
N ILE A 24 2.95 36.64 -15.56
CA ILE A 24 1.62 36.30 -16.08
C ILE A 24 1.63 34.91 -16.72
N VAL A 25 2.62 34.60 -17.57
CA VAL A 25 2.71 33.30 -18.25
C VAL A 25 2.94 32.17 -17.23
N SER A 26 3.84 32.36 -16.27
CA SER A 26 4.06 31.41 -15.17
C SER A 26 2.81 31.25 -14.32
N GLY A 27 2.11 32.33 -14.00
CA GLY A 27 0.83 32.28 -13.28
C GLY A 27 -0.25 31.52 -14.05
N ILE A 28 -0.37 31.73 -15.36
CA ILE A 28 -1.30 31.00 -16.23
C ILE A 28 -0.91 29.52 -16.31
N GLN A 29 0.39 29.20 -16.45
CA GLN A 29 0.85 27.81 -16.49
C GLN A 29 0.61 27.08 -15.16
N LEU A 30 0.87 27.74 -14.03
CA LEU A 30 0.58 27.21 -12.70
C LEU A 30 -0.94 27.04 -12.50
N TYR A 31 -1.75 28.00 -12.94
CA TYR A 31 -3.20 27.92 -12.87
C TYR A 31 -3.78 26.82 -13.78
N GLN A 32 -3.25 26.66 -14.99
CA GLN A 32 -3.62 25.57 -15.88
C GLN A 32 -3.13 24.22 -15.35
N GLY A 33 -1.96 24.17 -14.73
CA GLY A 33 -1.45 22.99 -14.03
C GLY A 33 -2.35 22.60 -12.87
N TYR A 34 -2.80 23.59 -12.09
CA TYR A 34 -3.80 23.42 -11.04
C TYR A 34 -5.13 22.93 -11.63
N GLN A 35 -5.68 23.56 -12.67
CA GLN A 35 -6.92 23.10 -13.30
C GLN A 35 -6.81 21.71 -13.94
N ARG A 36 -5.64 21.32 -14.47
CA ARG A 36 -5.41 19.96 -15.01
C ARG A 36 -5.23 18.93 -13.91
N ALA A 37 -4.67 19.30 -12.76
CA ALA A 37 -4.62 18.46 -11.56
C ALA A 37 -5.99 18.35 -10.88
N TYR A 38 -6.87 19.32 -11.12
CA TYR A 38 -8.19 19.45 -10.53
C TYR A 38 -9.29 19.76 -11.58
N PRO A 39 -9.49 18.91 -12.60
CA PRO A 39 -10.43 19.18 -13.70
C PRO A 39 -11.91 19.16 -13.26
N ASP A 40 -12.23 18.45 -12.18
CA ASP A 40 -13.61 18.31 -11.66
C ASP A 40 -14.08 19.50 -10.79
N TRP A 41 -13.24 20.52 -10.62
CA TRP A 41 -13.36 21.48 -9.51
C TRP A 41 -13.71 22.92 -9.94
N THR A 42 -14.08 23.12 -11.21
CA THR A 42 -14.36 24.45 -11.80
C THR A 42 -15.75 24.61 -12.39
N SER A 43 -16.53 23.54 -12.55
CA SER A 43 -17.93 23.64 -12.94
C SER A 43 -18.82 23.73 -11.69
N ALA A 44 -19.74 24.69 -11.69
CA ALA A 44 -20.78 24.85 -10.66
C ALA A 44 -21.87 23.75 -10.73
N THR A 45 -21.50 22.54 -11.15
CA THR A 45 -22.39 21.43 -11.45
C THR A 45 -21.82 20.14 -10.86
N GLY A 46 -21.66 20.10 -9.54
CA GLY A 46 -21.60 18.82 -8.83
C GLY A 46 -23.00 18.18 -8.81
N PRO A 47 -23.14 16.95 -8.29
CA PRO A 47 -24.43 16.26 -8.28
C PRO A 47 -25.51 17.02 -7.47
N CYS A 48 -25.08 17.92 -6.58
CA CYS A 48 -25.93 18.80 -5.76
C CYS A 48 -25.82 20.27 -6.21
N GLY A 49 -25.58 20.51 -7.50
CA GLY A 49 -25.35 21.85 -8.05
C GLY A 49 -24.07 22.49 -7.52
N ALA A 50 -24.15 23.75 -7.08
CA ALA A 50 -23.00 24.50 -6.56
C ALA A 50 -22.70 24.24 -5.07
N LEU A 51 -23.55 23.46 -4.37
CA LEU A 51 -23.42 23.21 -2.94
C LEU A 51 -22.25 22.27 -2.63
N ILE A 52 -22.11 21.21 -3.43
CA ILE A 52 -21.14 20.14 -3.25
C ILE A 52 -20.46 19.83 -4.56
N THR A 53 -19.15 19.67 -4.50
CA THR A 53 -18.35 19.09 -5.57
C THR A 53 -17.62 17.88 -5.01
N TRP A 54 -17.61 16.80 -5.77
CA TRP A 54 -16.92 15.57 -5.40
C TRP A 54 -16.43 14.83 -6.65
N SER A 55 -15.43 13.98 -6.46
CA SER A 55 -14.93 13.04 -7.46
C SER A 55 -14.77 11.67 -6.79
N PRO A 56 -15.85 10.90 -6.64
CA PRO A 56 -15.79 9.58 -6.02
C PRO A 56 -14.99 8.61 -6.90
N PRO A 57 -14.28 7.62 -6.31
CA PRO A 57 -13.58 6.61 -7.10
C PRO A 57 -14.58 5.71 -7.86
N SER A 58 -14.25 5.38 -9.10
CA SER A 58 -15.00 4.39 -9.90
C SER A 58 -14.63 2.95 -9.56
N VAL A 59 -13.47 2.73 -8.94
CA VAL A 59 -12.98 1.43 -8.46
C VAL A 59 -12.43 1.60 -7.05
N LEU A 60 -12.82 0.70 -6.14
CA LEU A 60 -12.29 0.65 -4.79
C LEU A 60 -11.56 -0.67 -4.56
N TYR A 61 -10.25 -0.60 -4.37
CA TYR A 61 -9.42 -1.74 -3.98
C TYR A 61 -9.55 -1.95 -2.48
N THR A 62 -10.38 -2.91 -2.08
CA THR A 62 -10.79 -3.04 -0.68
C THR A 62 -9.65 -3.45 0.27
N GLY A 63 -8.56 -4.03 -0.26
CA GLY A 63 -7.36 -4.32 0.53
C GLY A 63 -6.59 -3.04 0.87
N LEU A 64 -6.50 -2.10 -0.06
CA LEU A 64 -5.94 -0.77 0.19
C LEU A 64 -6.86 0.06 1.10
N TYR A 65 -8.18 -0.08 0.99
CA TYR A 65 -9.15 0.71 1.76
C TYR A 65 -8.95 0.64 3.28
N VAL A 66 -8.47 -0.49 3.80
CA VAL A 66 -8.15 -0.67 5.23
C VAL A 66 -7.19 0.43 5.70
N ASN A 67 -6.16 0.70 4.90
CA ASN A 67 -5.04 1.59 5.25
C ASN A 67 -5.03 2.92 4.48
N GLN A 68 -5.89 3.10 3.48
CA GLN A 68 -6.02 4.39 2.79
C GLN A 68 -6.59 5.47 3.73
N PRO A 69 -6.11 6.72 3.64
CA PRO A 69 -6.51 7.79 4.57
C PRO A 69 -7.97 8.22 4.41
N ASN A 70 -8.51 8.14 3.18
CA ASN A 70 -9.89 8.47 2.89
C ASN A 70 -10.42 7.75 1.64
N LEU A 71 -11.75 7.56 1.60
CA LEU A 71 -12.48 7.12 0.41
C LEU A 71 -12.54 8.25 -0.64
N LEU A 72 -12.90 9.45 -0.16
CA LEU A 72 -13.08 10.64 -0.97
C LEU A 72 -12.99 11.89 -0.12
N THR A 73 -12.78 13.02 -0.79
CA THR A 73 -12.88 14.35 -0.18
C THR A 73 -13.96 15.15 -0.91
N LEU A 74 -14.95 15.63 -0.16
CA LEU A 74 -15.97 16.54 -0.66
C LEU A 74 -15.48 17.98 -0.51
N ARG A 75 -15.82 18.84 -1.47
CA ARG A 75 -15.78 20.30 -1.27
C ARG A 75 -17.20 20.83 -1.20
N TYR A 76 -17.41 21.78 -0.30
CA TYR A 76 -18.73 22.35 -0.06
C TYR A 76 -18.66 23.86 0.14
N ARG A 77 -19.71 24.56 -0.28
CA ARG A 77 -19.93 25.99 -0.06
C ARG A 77 -21.41 26.32 -0.17
N SER A 78 -21.84 27.39 0.49
CA SER A 78 -23.22 27.88 0.40
C SER A 78 -23.24 29.41 0.33
N PRO A 79 -23.90 30.03 -0.68
CA PRO A 79 -24.04 31.49 -0.75
C PRO A 79 -24.69 32.09 0.50
N GLN A 80 -25.64 31.38 1.10
CA GLN A 80 -26.21 31.71 2.40
C GLN A 80 -25.65 30.74 3.45
N PRO A 81 -24.99 31.23 4.53
CA PRO A 81 -24.42 30.35 5.54
C PRO A 81 -25.47 29.41 6.14
N GLN A 82 -25.17 28.12 6.17
CA GLN A 82 -26.06 27.10 6.72
C GLN A 82 -25.27 25.93 7.33
N THR A 83 -25.89 25.22 8.26
CA THR A 83 -25.36 23.97 8.80
C THR A 83 -25.86 22.81 7.95
N LEU A 84 -24.94 21.95 7.53
CA LEU A 84 -25.22 20.74 6.77
C LEU A 84 -24.80 19.52 7.60
N HIS A 85 -25.59 18.46 7.53
CA HIS A 85 -25.19 17.13 7.93
C HIS A 85 -24.93 16.35 6.64
N ILE A 86 -23.67 15.98 6.42
CA ILE A 86 -23.25 15.28 5.20
C ILE A 86 -22.92 13.86 5.58
N THR A 87 -23.66 12.92 5.00
CA THR A 87 -23.53 11.48 5.25
C THR A 87 -23.01 10.80 3.99
N VAL A 88 -21.95 9.99 4.16
CA VAL A 88 -21.38 9.15 3.09
C VAL A 88 -21.38 7.69 3.54
N SER A 89 -21.75 6.79 2.63
CA SER A 89 -21.70 5.34 2.85
C SER A 89 -21.56 4.56 1.55
N ILE A 90 -21.17 3.29 1.66
CA ILE A 90 -21.32 2.29 0.60
C ILE A 90 -22.22 1.20 1.19
N PRO A 91 -23.51 1.14 0.85
CA PRO A 91 -24.42 0.17 1.43
C PRO A 91 -23.91 -1.26 1.29
N GLN A 92 -24.14 -2.08 2.33
CA GLN A 92 -23.63 -3.45 2.42
C GLN A 92 -22.09 -3.57 2.38
N PHE A 93 -21.36 -2.47 2.54
CA PHE A 93 -19.90 -2.48 2.62
C PHE A 93 -19.38 -1.65 3.80
N THR A 94 -19.83 -0.42 3.96
CA THR A 94 -19.48 0.46 5.09
C THR A 94 -20.67 0.80 5.97
N GLN A 95 -20.37 1.27 7.19
CA GLN A 95 -21.28 2.06 8.00
C GLN A 95 -21.52 3.42 7.34
N GLU A 96 -22.53 4.14 7.84
CA GLU A 96 -22.71 5.55 7.50
C GLU A 96 -21.74 6.41 8.31
N GLN A 97 -21.11 7.38 7.65
CA GLN A 97 -20.30 8.40 8.30
C GLN A 97 -20.90 9.77 8.05
N THR A 98 -21.30 10.44 9.14
CA THR A 98 -21.90 11.77 9.08
C THR A 98 -20.99 12.80 9.72
N PHE A 99 -20.77 13.92 9.03
CA PHE A 99 -20.15 15.11 9.61
C PHE A 99 -21.13 16.29 9.59
N GLN A 100 -21.21 17.00 10.71
CA GLN A 100 -21.87 18.29 10.77
C GLN A 100 -20.86 19.38 10.37
N VAL A 101 -21.20 20.15 9.34
CA VAL A 101 -20.34 21.21 8.82
C VAL A 101 -21.08 22.52 8.66
N LYS A 102 -20.37 23.64 8.83
CA LYS A 102 -20.88 24.97 8.50
C LYS A 102 -20.46 25.36 7.09
N ALA A 103 -21.41 25.37 6.16
CA ALA A 103 -21.20 25.83 4.79
C ALA A 103 -21.29 27.37 4.74
N THR A 104 -20.30 28.00 4.11
CA THR A 104 -20.17 29.46 3.94
C THR A 104 -19.96 29.79 2.46
N PRO A 105 -19.95 31.07 2.06
CA PRO A 105 -19.63 31.43 0.67
C PRO A 105 -18.26 30.91 0.20
N ASP A 106 -17.31 30.81 1.14
CA ASP A 106 -15.99 30.22 0.90
C ASP A 106 -16.03 28.70 0.81
N PHE A 107 -15.23 28.15 -0.10
CA PHE A 107 -15.06 26.70 -0.21
C PHE A 107 -14.37 26.13 1.02
N ARG A 108 -14.94 25.01 1.50
CA ARG A 108 -14.34 24.15 2.52
C ARG A 108 -14.29 22.72 1.99
N SER A 109 -13.54 21.86 2.68
CA SER A 109 -13.40 20.45 2.34
C SER A 109 -13.64 19.57 3.56
N GLN A 110 -14.17 18.38 3.32
CA GLN A 110 -14.32 17.33 4.33
C GLN A 110 -13.99 15.98 3.70
N SER A 111 -13.07 15.24 4.31
CA SER A 111 -12.72 13.88 3.90
C SER A 111 -13.58 12.85 4.64
N PHE A 112 -13.88 11.75 3.96
CA PHE A 112 -14.69 10.65 4.47
C PHE A 112 -13.94 9.33 4.31
N LYS A 113 -13.99 8.50 5.35
CA LYS A 113 -13.55 7.09 5.39
C LYS A 113 -14.56 6.31 6.22
N PRO A 114 -15.76 6.00 5.69
CA PRO A 114 -16.75 5.27 6.45
C PRO A 114 -16.25 3.88 6.86
N ALA A 115 -16.40 3.50 8.12
CA ALA A 115 -15.86 2.24 8.63
C ALA A 115 -16.47 1.02 7.90
N ILE A 116 -15.67 0.00 7.58
CA ILE A 116 -16.19 -1.25 6.99
C ILE A 116 -17.17 -1.90 7.97
N LEU A 117 -18.29 -2.45 7.48
CA LEU A 117 -19.34 -3.03 8.33
C LEU A 117 -18.81 -4.15 9.24
N SER A 118 -18.01 -5.05 8.68
CA SER A 118 -17.32 -6.12 9.41
C SER A 118 -16.17 -6.69 8.57
N PRO A 119 -15.17 -7.33 9.18
CA PRO A 119 -14.09 -7.99 8.45
C PRO A 119 -14.59 -9.00 7.41
N GLY A 120 -15.65 -9.75 7.71
CA GLY A 120 -16.22 -10.77 6.81
C GLY A 120 -16.75 -10.23 5.49
N VAL A 121 -17.02 -8.92 5.38
CA VAL A 121 -17.37 -8.29 4.09
C VAL A 121 -16.21 -8.36 3.11
N LEU A 122 -14.97 -8.19 3.56
CA LEU A 122 -13.79 -8.27 2.70
C LEU A 122 -13.61 -9.70 2.14
N ASP A 123 -13.84 -10.71 2.97
CA ASP A 123 -13.75 -12.12 2.59
C ASP A 123 -14.84 -12.53 1.59
N SER A 124 -16.03 -11.93 1.68
CA SER A 124 -17.11 -12.17 0.70
C SER A 124 -16.73 -11.80 -0.73
N LEU A 125 -15.70 -10.96 -0.93
CA LEU A 125 -15.21 -10.52 -2.24
C LEU A 125 -14.07 -11.38 -2.79
N VAL A 126 -13.43 -12.25 -2.00
CA VAL A 126 -12.29 -13.09 -2.43
C VAL A 126 -12.65 -14.02 -3.60
N GLY A 127 -13.83 -14.65 -3.53
CA GLY A 127 -14.35 -15.52 -4.59
C GLY A 127 -14.80 -14.77 -5.85
N PRO A 128 -15.85 -13.92 -5.78
CA PRO A 128 -16.37 -13.21 -6.96
C PRO A 128 -15.34 -12.25 -7.57
N GLY A 129 -14.28 -11.89 -6.83
CA GLY A 129 -13.18 -11.03 -7.28
C GLY A 129 -13.55 -9.56 -7.35
N GLN A 130 -14.84 -9.26 -7.60
CA GLN A 130 -15.39 -7.91 -7.66
C GLN A 130 -16.91 -7.88 -7.45
N ARG A 131 -17.44 -6.75 -6.99
CA ARG A 131 -18.88 -6.51 -6.81
C ARG A 131 -19.22 -5.05 -7.14
N PRO A 132 -20.18 -4.78 -8.04
CA PRO A 132 -20.72 -3.42 -8.23
C PRO A 132 -21.38 -2.91 -6.93
N ALA A 133 -21.20 -1.64 -6.64
CA ALA A 133 -21.84 -0.95 -5.53
C ALA A 133 -22.04 0.53 -5.87
N GLU A 134 -22.65 1.27 -4.95
CA GLU A 134 -22.82 2.72 -5.07
C GLU A 134 -22.30 3.41 -3.81
N ILE A 135 -21.57 4.51 -3.99
CA ILE A 135 -21.25 5.44 -2.91
C ILE A 135 -22.44 6.38 -2.78
N HIS A 136 -23.12 6.30 -1.64
CA HIS A 136 -24.28 7.14 -1.33
C HIS A 136 -23.80 8.43 -0.67
N LEU A 137 -24.34 9.55 -1.13
CA LEU A 137 -24.18 10.88 -0.54
C LEU A 137 -25.56 11.41 -0.18
N HIS A 138 -25.79 11.60 1.11
CA HIS A 138 -27.02 12.17 1.66
C HIS A 138 -26.69 13.46 2.42
N ILE A 139 -27.43 14.53 2.14
CA ILE A 139 -27.19 15.85 2.71
C ILE A 139 -28.50 16.42 3.19
N GLU A 140 -28.52 16.78 4.47
CA GLU A 140 -29.65 17.44 5.10
C GLU A 140 -29.20 18.73 5.79
N ASN A 141 -30.14 19.64 5.94
CA ASN A 141 -30.02 20.77 6.86
C ASN A 141 -31.03 20.58 8.01
N SER A 142 -31.21 21.58 8.86
CA SER A 142 -32.15 21.51 9.99
C SER A 142 -33.62 21.28 9.62
N SER A 143 -33.99 21.36 8.35
CA SER A 143 -35.37 21.51 7.89
C SER A 143 -35.77 20.49 6.83
N SER A 144 -34.82 20.03 6.01
CA SER A 144 -35.09 19.11 4.90
C SER A 144 -33.82 18.44 4.38
N VAL A 145 -34.01 17.35 3.63
CA VAL A 145 -33.00 16.82 2.71
C VAL A 145 -32.71 17.86 1.63
N VAL A 146 -31.44 18.23 1.49
CA VAL A 146 -30.95 19.23 0.53
C VAL A 146 -30.53 18.56 -0.76
N CYS A 147 -29.90 17.39 -0.66
CA CYS A 147 -29.45 16.60 -1.81
C CYS A 147 -29.30 15.14 -1.42
N GLU A 148 -29.65 14.25 -2.34
CA GLU A 148 -29.38 12.83 -2.26
C GLU A 148 -28.94 12.35 -3.64
N THR A 149 -27.81 11.67 -3.68
CA THR A 149 -27.20 11.22 -4.94
C THR A 149 -26.29 10.04 -4.67
N SER A 150 -25.94 9.31 -5.71
CA SER A 150 -25.00 8.22 -5.63
C SER A 150 -24.04 8.22 -6.81
N ALA A 151 -22.91 7.53 -6.63
CA ALA A 151 -21.94 7.27 -7.69
C ALA A 151 -21.56 5.80 -7.72
N ASN A 152 -21.52 5.23 -8.92
CA ASN A 152 -21.12 3.84 -9.12
C ASN A 152 -19.66 3.63 -8.70
N VAL A 153 -19.42 2.54 -7.98
CA VAL A 153 -18.08 2.07 -7.62
C VAL A 153 -17.99 0.55 -7.80
N LEU A 154 -16.91 0.08 -8.40
CA LEU A 154 -16.60 -1.34 -8.46
C LEU A 154 -15.72 -1.72 -7.28
N LEU A 155 -16.27 -2.49 -6.34
CA LEU A 155 -15.50 -3.04 -5.22
C LEU A 155 -14.66 -4.20 -5.73
N LYS A 156 -13.33 -4.06 -5.72
CA LYS A 156 -12.39 -5.15 -6.02
C LYS A 156 -12.04 -5.88 -4.74
N SER A 157 -11.87 -7.21 -4.82
CA SER A 157 -11.45 -8.05 -3.69
C SER A 157 -10.27 -7.46 -2.91
N ARG A 158 -10.17 -7.77 -1.61
CA ARG A 158 -9.00 -7.42 -0.80
C ARG A 158 -7.69 -7.99 -1.33
N GLN A 159 -7.79 -8.96 -2.24
CA GLN A 159 -6.65 -9.53 -2.93
C GLN A 159 -6.17 -8.68 -4.12
N TRP A 160 -6.81 -7.57 -4.50
CA TRP A 160 -6.29 -6.73 -5.58
C TRP A 160 -5.57 -5.52 -5.00
N MET A 161 -4.34 -5.31 -5.44
CA MET A 161 -3.57 -4.10 -5.17
C MET A 161 -3.29 -3.37 -6.47
N LEU A 162 -3.64 -2.07 -6.52
CA LEU A 162 -3.19 -1.16 -7.57
C LEU A 162 -1.81 -0.64 -7.17
N TRP A 163 -0.76 -0.95 -7.93
CA TRP A 163 0.61 -0.58 -7.58
C TRP A 163 0.83 0.93 -7.59
N TYR A 164 0.43 1.58 -8.68
CA TYR A 164 0.53 3.03 -8.82
C TYR A 164 -0.83 3.58 -9.26
N ASP A 165 -1.34 4.58 -8.56
CA ASP A 165 -2.52 5.34 -8.99
C ASP A 165 -2.06 6.54 -9.81
N SER A 166 -2.14 6.45 -11.13
CA SER A 166 -1.68 7.53 -12.02
C SER A 166 -2.53 8.80 -11.93
N ALA A 167 -3.82 8.65 -11.63
CA ALA A 167 -4.74 9.77 -11.50
C ALA A 167 -4.43 10.61 -10.26
N ARG A 168 -4.10 9.95 -9.15
CA ARG A 168 -3.73 10.60 -7.88
C ARG A 168 -2.22 10.81 -7.71
N ARG A 169 -1.41 10.18 -8.57
CA ARG A 169 0.06 10.10 -8.48
C ARG A 169 0.54 9.51 -7.15
N ILE A 170 -0.14 8.46 -6.70
CA ILE A 170 0.16 7.77 -5.43
C ILE A 170 0.84 6.45 -5.74
N ASP A 171 2.00 6.22 -5.14
CA ASP A 171 2.62 4.90 -5.06
C ASP A 171 2.03 4.14 -3.87
N ASN A 172 1.44 2.97 -4.15
CA ASN A 172 0.85 2.13 -3.13
C ASN A 172 1.77 0.98 -2.69
N THR A 173 3.01 0.91 -3.19
CA THR A 173 4.00 -0.11 -2.81
C THR A 173 4.17 -0.24 -1.28
N PRO A 174 4.21 0.85 -0.49
CA PRO A 174 4.28 0.75 0.97
C PRO A 174 3.11 -0.01 1.62
N TYR A 175 1.93 -0.03 0.99
CA TYR A 175 0.77 -0.76 1.50
C TYR A 175 0.94 -2.28 1.52
N LEU A 176 2.01 -2.83 0.91
CA LEU A 176 2.41 -4.23 1.10
C LEU A 176 2.60 -4.58 2.58
N ALA A 177 2.94 -3.62 3.44
CA ALA A 177 2.99 -3.83 4.89
C ALA A 177 1.65 -4.32 5.48
N GLY A 178 0.52 -4.00 4.84
CA GLY A 178 -0.81 -4.51 5.22
C GLY A 178 -1.07 -5.96 4.83
N TRP A 179 -0.33 -6.49 3.85
CA TRP A 179 -0.33 -7.92 3.51
C TRP A 179 0.54 -8.76 4.45
N VAL A 180 1.29 -8.10 5.35
CA VAL A 180 2.03 -8.77 6.42
C VAL A 180 1.12 -8.92 7.62
N THR A 181 0.84 -10.17 8.00
CA THR A 181 -0.24 -10.52 8.93
C THR A 181 0.28 -11.42 10.06
N PRO A 182 1.16 -10.88 10.93
CA PRO A 182 1.95 -11.67 11.88
C PRO A 182 1.11 -12.40 12.94
N THR A 183 -0.07 -11.88 13.24
CA THR A 183 -1.00 -12.44 14.24
C THR A 183 -2.00 -13.42 13.65
N ALA A 184 -1.98 -13.65 12.34
CA ALA A 184 -2.92 -14.56 11.69
C ALA A 184 -2.69 -16.01 12.18
N PRO A 185 -3.76 -16.78 12.47
CA PRO A 185 -3.61 -18.17 12.95
C PRO A 185 -2.78 -19.06 12.01
N ALA A 186 -2.85 -18.84 10.70
CA ALA A 186 -2.05 -19.60 9.73
C ALA A 186 -0.54 -19.33 9.86
N ILE A 187 -0.15 -18.10 10.20
CA ILE A 187 1.24 -17.72 10.44
C ILE A 187 1.74 -18.30 11.76
N GLN A 188 0.91 -18.30 12.80
CA GLN A 188 1.24 -18.93 14.08
C GLN A 188 1.47 -20.44 13.92
N THR A 189 0.65 -21.12 13.10
CA THR A 189 0.88 -22.53 12.75
C THR A 189 2.20 -22.72 12.00
N LEU A 190 2.51 -21.85 11.02
CA LEU A 190 3.76 -21.91 10.27
C LEU A 190 4.98 -21.79 11.21
N VAL A 191 4.98 -20.81 12.10
CA VAL A 191 6.07 -20.61 13.08
C VAL A 191 6.18 -21.80 14.03
N GLY A 192 5.07 -22.36 14.50
CA GLY A 192 5.06 -23.56 15.32
C GLY A 192 5.68 -24.78 14.61
N LEU A 193 5.36 -24.99 13.34
CA LEU A 193 5.95 -26.05 12.51
C LEU A 193 7.44 -25.81 12.25
N ALA A 194 7.85 -24.56 12.02
CA ALA A 194 9.27 -24.22 11.86
C ALA A 194 10.07 -24.46 13.15
N ASN A 195 9.47 -24.19 14.31
CA ASN A 195 10.08 -24.51 15.60
C ASN A 195 10.26 -26.03 15.80
N LEU A 196 9.29 -26.85 15.40
CA LEU A 196 9.43 -28.31 15.41
C LEU A 196 10.52 -28.77 14.44
N ARG A 197 10.57 -28.18 13.25
CA ARG A 197 11.58 -28.51 12.24
C ARG A 197 13.01 -28.29 12.76
N VAL A 198 13.24 -27.19 13.46
CA VAL A 198 14.54 -26.89 14.08
C VAL A 198 14.92 -27.98 15.09
N GLN A 199 13.98 -28.39 15.95
CA GLN A 199 14.20 -29.44 16.96
C GLN A 199 14.47 -30.83 16.33
N ASP A 200 13.78 -31.15 15.24
CA ASP A 200 13.90 -32.44 14.55
C ASP A 200 15.17 -32.53 13.69
N ASN A 201 15.82 -31.41 13.38
CA ASN A 201 16.98 -31.33 12.49
C ASN A 201 18.17 -30.59 13.14
N PRO A 202 18.66 -31.00 14.31
CA PRO A 202 19.71 -30.28 15.06
C PRO A 202 21.06 -30.22 14.34
N ASN A 203 21.31 -31.12 13.39
CA ASN A 203 22.52 -31.10 12.56
C ASN A 203 22.46 -30.01 11.47
N VAL A 204 21.25 -29.61 11.05
CA VAL A 204 21.04 -28.55 10.05
C VAL A 204 21.04 -27.19 10.74
N TYR A 205 20.30 -27.06 11.84
CA TYR A 205 20.16 -25.81 12.60
C TYR A 205 21.01 -25.87 13.87
N SER A 206 22.33 -25.84 13.69
CA SER A 206 23.28 -26.01 14.80
C SER A 206 23.19 -24.86 15.80
N ASN A 207 23.09 -25.20 17.09
CA ASN A 207 22.94 -24.28 18.21
C ASN A 207 21.63 -23.47 18.23
N LEU A 208 20.63 -23.85 17.41
CA LEU A 208 19.31 -23.26 17.44
C LEU A 208 18.32 -24.28 18.02
N PRO A 209 17.96 -24.22 19.32
CA PRO A 209 17.02 -25.17 19.92
C PRO A 209 15.54 -24.81 19.68
N TYR A 210 15.25 -23.54 19.43
CA TYR A 210 13.91 -22.99 19.20
C TYR A 210 14.03 -21.64 18.47
N LEU A 211 12.93 -21.18 17.88
CA LEU A 211 12.86 -19.85 17.25
C LEU A 211 12.73 -18.77 18.32
N LEU A 212 13.66 -17.81 18.35
CA LEU A 212 13.81 -16.77 19.36
C LEU A 212 13.55 -15.36 18.84
N GLY A 213 13.62 -15.17 17.52
CA GLY A 213 13.70 -13.86 16.90
C GLY A 213 14.85 -13.05 17.50
N TYR A 214 14.60 -11.79 17.87
CA TYR A 214 15.61 -10.96 18.53
C TYR A 214 15.76 -11.21 20.03
N GLN A 215 14.96 -12.10 20.62
CA GLN A 215 14.98 -12.31 22.05
C GLN A 215 16.29 -12.98 22.50
N SER A 216 16.64 -12.81 23.77
CA SER A 216 17.77 -13.51 24.44
C SER A 216 19.18 -13.24 23.92
N GLY A 217 19.37 -12.35 22.93
CA GLY A 217 20.68 -12.08 22.34
C GLY A 217 21.06 -13.00 21.19
N ALA A 218 20.07 -13.47 20.41
CA ALA A 218 20.30 -14.21 19.18
C ALA A 218 21.35 -13.53 18.30
N THR A 219 22.34 -14.30 17.88
CA THR A 219 23.39 -13.88 16.97
C THR A 219 22.82 -13.68 15.56
N PRO A 220 23.48 -12.88 14.70
CA PRO A 220 23.09 -12.76 13.29
C PRO A 220 22.95 -14.10 12.56
N ALA A 221 23.78 -15.09 12.93
CA ALA A 221 23.74 -16.43 12.34
C ALA A 221 22.54 -17.25 12.83
N GLU A 222 22.13 -17.10 14.10
CA GLU A 222 20.90 -17.73 14.62
C GLU A 222 19.67 -17.10 13.97
N VAL A 223 19.61 -15.77 13.86
CA VAL A 223 18.53 -15.07 13.14
C VAL A 223 18.39 -15.58 11.70
N ALA A 224 19.50 -15.72 10.97
CA ALA A 224 19.48 -16.27 9.63
C ALA A 224 18.96 -17.72 9.60
N GLN A 225 19.41 -18.58 10.51
CA GLN A 225 18.94 -19.97 10.62
C GLN A 225 17.44 -20.08 10.95
N GLU A 226 16.88 -19.14 11.74
CA GLU A 226 15.45 -19.09 12.00
C GLU A 226 14.64 -18.81 10.73
N VAL A 227 15.11 -17.89 9.88
CA VAL A 227 14.49 -17.58 8.59
C VAL A 227 14.64 -18.75 7.62
N ASP A 228 15.80 -19.43 7.63
CA ASP A 228 16.02 -20.66 6.86
C ASP A 228 15.02 -21.75 7.25
N ALA A 229 14.76 -21.93 8.56
CA ALA A 229 13.79 -22.89 9.06
C ALA A 229 12.34 -22.56 8.66
N ILE A 230 11.98 -21.27 8.58
CA ILE A 230 10.70 -20.82 8.05
C ILE A 230 10.58 -21.20 6.57
N PHE A 231 11.58 -20.85 5.75
CA PHE A 231 11.62 -21.19 4.33
C PHE A 231 11.47 -22.70 4.12
N ASP A 232 12.28 -23.48 4.82
CA ASP A 232 12.27 -24.92 4.68
C ASP A 232 10.92 -25.52 5.13
N THR A 233 10.28 -24.96 6.16
CA THR A 233 8.93 -25.38 6.57
C THR A 233 7.89 -25.14 5.47
N LEU A 234 7.95 -24.00 4.79
CA LEU A 234 7.08 -23.73 3.64
C LEU A 234 7.28 -24.79 2.54
N GLN A 235 8.51 -25.19 2.28
CA GLN A 235 8.82 -26.15 1.23
C GLN A 235 8.48 -27.60 1.61
N PHE A 236 8.82 -28.03 2.82
CA PHE A 236 8.77 -29.44 3.21
C PHE A 236 7.53 -29.83 4.01
N SER A 237 6.91 -28.89 4.73
CA SER A 237 5.69 -29.16 5.50
C SER A 237 4.44 -28.68 4.79
N TYR A 238 4.48 -27.50 4.16
CA TYR A 238 3.36 -26.97 3.38
C TYR A 238 3.37 -27.43 1.93
N HIS A 239 4.53 -27.87 1.40
CA HIS A 239 4.72 -28.13 -0.02
C HIS A 239 4.32 -26.94 -0.90
N LEU A 240 4.56 -25.73 -0.39
CA LEU A 240 4.26 -24.48 -1.08
C LEU A 240 5.09 -24.43 -2.38
N THR A 241 4.38 -24.23 -3.49
CA THR A 241 5.02 -24.05 -4.79
C THR A 241 5.02 -22.59 -5.22
N TYR A 242 6.08 -22.22 -5.93
CA TYR A 242 6.11 -20.93 -6.60
C TYR A 242 5.28 -20.99 -7.90
N ALA A 243 4.47 -19.96 -8.14
CA ALA A 243 3.87 -19.68 -9.44
C ALA A 243 4.50 -18.43 -10.03
N SER A 244 5.16 -18.60 -11.17
CA SER A 244 5.70 -17.48 -11.94
C SER A 244 4.56 -16.62 -12.46
N ASP A 245 4.60 -15.35 -12.09
CA ASP A 245 3.83 -14.28 -12.71
C ASP A 245 4.68 -13.02 -12.70
N THR A 246 4.63 -12.25 -13.78
CA THR A 246 5.38 -10.99 -13.86
C THR A 246 4.64 -9.91 -13.09
N VAL A 247 5.30 -9.28 -12.13
CA VAL A 247 4.69 -8.20 -11.35
C VAL A 247 4.99 -6.84 -11.99
N PRO A 248 3.98 -6.06 -12.40
CA PRO A 248 4.17 -4.73 -12.97
C PRO A 248 4.36 -3.64 -11.89
N PHE A 249 5.39 -3.79 -11.04
CA PHE A 249 5.70 -2.82 -9.97
C PHE A 249 5.80 -1.39 -10.52
N LEU A 250 5.28 -0.43 -9.74
CA LEU A 250 5.28 1.02 -10.07
C LEU A 250 4.59 1.40 -11.40
N GLN A 251 3.81 0.49 -11.99
CA GLN A 251 2.98 0.78 -13.17
C GLN A 251 1.52 0.96 -12.76
N ASP A 252 0.75 1.69 -13.56
CA ASP A 252 -0.70 1.87 -13.40
C ASP A 252 -1.45 0.57 -13.75
N SER A 253 -1.28 -0.40 -12.88
CA SER A 253 -1.68 -1.78 -13.07
C SER A 253 -2.01 -2.40 -11.73
N ALA A 254 -3.05 -3.23 -11.73
CA ALA A 254 -3.46 -3.95 -10.55
C ALA A 254 -3.03 -5.41 -10.65
N GLN A 255 -2.54 -5.95 -9.54
CA GLN A 255 -2.22 -7.35 -9.41
C GLN A 255 -3.06 -7.98 -8.30
N ARG A 256 -3.40 -9.26 -8.49
CA ARG A 256 -3.97 -10.06 -7.41
C ARG A 256 -2.86 -10.57 -6.50
N ILE A 257 -2.84 -10.13 -5.25
CA ILE A 257 -1.95 -10.53 -4.16
C ILE A 257 -2.81 -11.13 -3.05
N LYS A 258 -2.76 -12.45 -2.88
CA LYS A 258 -3.46 -13.18 -1.81
C LYS A 258 -2.80 -12.88 -0.45
N LEU A 259 -3.59 -12.93 0.63
CA LEU A 259 -3.03 -12.88 1.98
C LEU A 259 -2.32 -14.19 2.31
N PRO A 260 -1.37 -14.19 3.26
CA PRO A 260 -0.71 -15.41 3.71
C PRO A 260 -1.68 -16.53 4.09
N SER A 261 -2.76 -16.20 4.81
CA SER A 261 -3.75 -17.20 5.23
C SER A 261 -4.56 -17.79 4.07
N ASP A 262 -4.77 -17.04 2.98
CA ASP A 262 -5.47 -17.52 1.78
C ASP A 262 -4.64 -18.56 1.03
N ILE A 263 -3.30 -18.53 1.17
CA ILE A 263 -2.38 -19.46 0.53
C ILE A 263 -2.16 -20.68 1.43
N LEU A 264 -1.78 -20.46 2.69
CA LEU A 264 -1.36 -21.54 3.60
C LEU A 264 -2.49 -22.50 3.99
N LYS A 265 -3.76 -22.11 3.79
CA LYS A 265 -4.93 -22.97 4.04
C LYS A 265 -5.34 -23.81 2.82
N LEU A 266 -4.73 -23.61 1.66
CA LEU A 266 -5.03 -24.39 0.46
C LEU A 266 -4.49 -25.81 0.59
N GLN A 267 -5.19 -26.77 -0.03
CA GLN A 267 -4.71 -28.15 -0.12
C GLN A 267 -3.41 -28.26 -0.94
N TYR A 268 -3.27 -27.42 -1.97
CA TYR A 268 -2.08 -27.31 -2.81
C TYR A 268 -1.67 -25.82 -2.83
N PRO A 269 -0.91 -25.37 -1.83
CA PRO A 269 -0.58 -23.96 -1.69
C PRO A 269 0.39 -23.55 -2.81
N THR A 270 0.05 -22.45 -3.48
CA THR A 270 0.87 -21.87 -4.56
C THR A 270 0.85 -20.35 -4.45
N GLY A 271 2.02 -19.71 -4.53
CA GLY A 271 2.18 -18.27 -4.39
C GLY A 271 3.20 -17.65 -5.35
N MET A 272 3.03 -16.37 -5.64
CA MET A 272 3.97 -15.56 -6.43
C MET A 272 5.06 -14.95 -5.53
N CYS A 273 6.02 -14.22 -6.11
CA CYS A 273 7.18 -13.67 -5.37
C CYS A 273 6.74 -12.73 -4.23
N VAL A 274 5.82 -11.81 -4.51
CA VAL A 274 5.29 -10.89 -3.50
C VAL A 274 4.45 -11.60 -2.43
N GLU A 275 3.72 -12.65 -2.79
CA GLU A 275 2.88 -13.40 -1.86
C GLU A 275 3.71 -14.29 -0.92
N THR A 276 4.73 -14.96 -1.47
CA THR A 276 5.68 -15.77 -0.71
C THR A 276 6.54 -14.89 0.20
N THR A 277 6.95 -13.71 -0.28
CA THR A 277 7.59 -12.69 0.55
C THR A 277 6.68 -12.24 1.69
N ALA A 278 5.40 -11.99 1.44
CA ALA A 278 4.44 -11.61 2.48
C ALA A 278 4.25 -12.71 3.54
N ILE A 279 4.23 -13.99 3.14
CA ILE A 279 4.17 -15.13 4.07
C ILE A 279 5.40 -15.15 4.98
N MET A 280 6.60 -15.10 4.39
CA MET A 280 7.84 -15.12 5.18
C MET A 280 7.98 -13.88 6.06
N ALA A 281 7.68 -12.69 5.53
CA ALA A 281 7.68 -11.44 6.30
C ALA A 281 6.73 -11.53 7.50
N SER A 282 5.56 -12.14 7.34
CA SER A 282 4.60 -12.31 8.44
C SER A 282 5.13 -13.22 9.54
N ALA A 283 5.77 -14.33 9.17
CA ALA A 283 6.42 -15.23 10.13
C ALA A 283 7.59 -14.54 10.84
N VAL A 284 8.45 -13.83 10.10
CA VAL A 284 9.58 -13.07 10.65
C VAL A 284 9.10 -11.98 11.62
N GLU A 285 8.09 -11.21 11.26
CA GLU A 285 7.53 -10.18 12.13
C GLU A 285 6.85 -10.78 13.37
N SER A 286 6.21 -11.95 13.25
CA SER A 286 5.59 -12.63 14.40
C SER A 286 6.62 -13.11 15.44
N LEU A 287 7.87 -13.34 15.03
CA LEU A 287 9.00 -13.62 15.92
C LEU A 287 9.62 -12.33 16.50
N GLY A 288 9.04 -11.16 16.21
CA GLY A 288 9.55 -9.86 16.66
C GLY A 288 10.74 -9.34 15.85
N MET A 289 11.04 -9.95 14.70
CA MET A 289 12.11 -9.51 13.81
C MET A 289 11.62 -8.46 12.80
N ARG A 290 12.56 -7.83 12.07
CA ARG A 290 12.27 -6.75 11.10
C ARG A 290 12.36 -7.27 9.67
N PRO A 291 11.23 -7.59 9.03
CA PRO A 291 11.21 -7.94 7.62
C PRO A 291 11.10 -6.70 6.73
N PHE A 292 11.56 -6.86 5.50
CA PHE A 292 11.50 -5.89 4.43
C PHE A 292 11.02 -6.58 3.16
N PHE A 293 10.22 -5.89 2.35
CA PHE A 293 10.12 -6.25 0.94
C PHE A 293 11.23 -5.53 0.19
N ILE A 294 12.06 -6.27 -0.53
CA ILE A 294 12.97 -5.69 -1.51
C ILE A 294 12.27 -5.73 -2.86
N ILE A 295 12.04 -4.56 -3.45
CA ILE A 295 11.34 -4.43 -4.74
C ILE A 295 12.35 -4.09 -5.82
N VAL A 296 12.37 -4.90 -6.88
CA VAL A 296 13.20 -4.72 -8.08
C VAL A 296 12.31 -4.84 -9.31
N PRO A 297 12.78 -4.51 -10.53
CA PRO A 297 11.96 -4.61 -11.72
C PRO A 297 11.41 -6.03 -11.92
N GLY A 298 10.09 -6.18 -11.84
CA GLY A 298 9.41 -7.46 -12.08
C GLY A 298 9.44 -8.48 -10.94
N HIS A 299 10.20 -8.23 -9.86
CA HIS A 299 10.40 -9.21 -8.80
C HIS A 299 10.46 -8.61 -7.38
N SER A 300 10.22 -9.45 -6.37
CA SER A 300 10.36 -9.08 -4.97
C SER A 300 10.82 -10.25 -4.13
N PHE A 301 11.66 -9.98 -3.14
CA PHE A 301 12.16 -10.98 -2.21
C PHE A 301 12.26 -10.42 -0.79
N LEU A 302 12.51 -11.30 0.18
CA LEU A 302 12.53 -10.94 1.59
C LEU A 302 13.89 -10.34 1.98
N GLY A 303 13.89 -9.19 2.64
CA GLY A 303 15.01 -8.73 3.46
C GLY A 303 14.71 -8.92 4.95
N VAL A 304 15.71 -9.23 5.76
CA VAL A 304 15.58 -9.31 7.23
C VAL A 304 16.78 -8.66 7.89
N ALA A 305 16.54 -7.78 8.85
CA ALA A 305 17.62 -7.27 9.69
C ALA A 305 18.09 -8.37 10.66
N LEU A 306 19.41 -8.56 10.78
CA LEU A 306 19.99 -9.66 11.55
C LEU A 306 20.12 -9.38 13.06
N SER A 307 19.61 -8.24 13.53
CA SER A 307 19.50 -7.93 14.97
C SER A 307 18.50 -6.80 15.21
N ALA A 308 18.12 -6.60 16.48
CA ALA A 308 17.25 -5.50 16.91
C ALA A 308 17.85 -4.09 16.71
N SER A 309 19.17 -3.98 16.47
CA SER A 309 19.82 -2.68 16.28
C SER A 309 19.23 -1.93 15.07
N PRO A 310 18.92 -0.63 15.17
CA PRO A 310 18.38 0.13 14.03
C PRO A 310 19.24 0.03 12.77
N ASN A 311 20.57 -0.01 12.93
CA ASN A 311 21.55 -0.11 11.85
C ASN A 311 22.08 -1.54 11.65
N ALA A 312 21.32 -2.55 12.06
CA ALA A 312 21.70 -3.95 11.88
C ALA A 312 21.97 -4.26 10.40
N PRO A 313 22.99 -5.09 10.10
CA PRO A 313 23.15 -5.62 8.76
C PRO A 313 21.89 -6.44 8.38
N MET A 314 21.58 -6.45 7.10
CA MET A 314 20.47 -7.24 6.55
C MET A 314 21.01 -8.46 5.80
N SER A 315 20.19 -9.49 5.73
CA SER A 315 20.34 -10.59 4.77
C SER A 315 19.05 -10.76 3.98
N TYR A 316 19.10 -11.51 2.88
CA TYR A 316 18.02 -11.55 1.90
C TYR A 316 17.70 -12.99 1.48
N TRP A 317 16.43 -13.34 1.34
CA TRP A 317 15.99 -14.67 0.93
C TRP A 317 15.20 -14.58 -0.35
N GLU A 318 15.70 -15.25 -1.38
CA GLU A 318 14.98 -15.39 -2.65
C GLU A 318 13.79 -16.33 -2.45
N THR A 319 12.56 -15.83 -2.58
CA THR A 319 11.36 -16.63 -2.27
C THR A 319 10.80 -17.35 -3.49
N SER A 320 11.21 -16.97 -4.71
CA SER A 320 10.88 -17.71 -5.94
C SER A 320 11.60 -19.04 -6.08
N ASP A 321 12.61 -19.24 -5.25
CA ASP A 321 13.38 -20.47 -5.13
C ASP A 321 12.59 -21.65 -4.53
N LEU A 322 11.42 -21.38 -3.94
CA LEU A 322 10.46 -22.42 -3.57
C LEU A 322 10.10 -23.27 -4.81
N LYS A 323 9.91 -24.58 -4.59
CA LYS A 323 9.65 -25.58 -5.64
C LYS A 323 8.68 -25.08 -6.73
N GLY A 324 9.11 -25.11 -7.99
CA GLY A 324 8.30 -24.66 -9.13
C GLY A 324 8.72 -23.31 -9.73
N GLY A 325 9.71 -22.61 -9.16
CA GLY A 325 10.39 -21.47 -9.76
C GLY A 325 11.57 -21.85 -10.66
N LEU A 326 12.72 -21.19 -10.49
CA LEU A 326 13.94 -21.41 -11.28
C LEU A 326 14.60 -22.78 -11.05
N THR A 327 14.14 -23.54 -10.05
CA THR A 327 14.76 -24.79 -9.61
C THR A 327 13.80 -25.98 -9.80
N THR A 328 14.34 -27.09 -10.33
CA THR A 328 13.63 -28.38 -10.41
C THR A 328 13.81 -29.22 -9.15
N ASP A 329 14.79 -28.88 -8.32
CA ASP A 329 15.15 -29.58 -7.08
C ASP A 329 14.77 -28.76 -5.85
N HIS A 330 14.58 -29.45 -4.72
CA HIS A 330 14.38 -28.82 -3.43
C HIS A 330 15.66 -28.10 -2.99
N ILE A 331 15.62 -26.78 -2.84
CA ILE A 331 16.71 -26.02 -2.23
C ILE A 331 16.44 -25.70 -0.76
N THR A 332 17.48 -25.50 0.03
CA THR A 332 17.34 -25.16 1.45
C THR A 332 17.16 -23.66 1.65
N GLY A 333 16.63 -23.26 2.80
CA GLY A 333 16.54 -21.85 3.20
C GLY A 333 17.89 -21.14 3.14
N SER A 334 18.97 -21.82 3.55
CA SER A 334 20.34 -21.28 3.46
C SER A 334 20.79 -21.04 2.01
N GLN A 335 20.39 -21.91 1.07
CA GLN A 335 20.65 -21.69 -0.36
C GLN A 335 19.84 -20.51 -0.91
N ALA A 336 18.55 -20.43 -0.56
CA ALA A 336 17.70 -19.28 -0.89
C ALA A 336 18.26 -17.97 -0.30
N ASN A 337 18.91 -18.02 0.86
CA ASN A 337 19.61 -16.88 1.44
C ASN A 337 20.81 -16.45 0.60
N ILE A 338 21.65 -17.40 0.19
CA ILE A 338 22.82 -17.13 -0.65
C ILE A 338 22.39 -16.52 -1.99
N HIS A 339 21.34 -17.06 -2.61
CA HIS A 339 20.79 -16.52 -3.85
C HIS A 339 20.25 -15.10 -3.66
N GLY A 340 19.41 -14.88 -2.64
CA GLY A 340 18.85 -13.56 -2.35
C GLY A 340 19.92 -12.49 -2.07
N VAL A 341 21.00 -12.85 -1.36
CA VAL A 341 22.15 -11.95 -1.15
C VAL A 341 22.86 -11.62 -2.46
N GLY A 342 23.07 -12.62 -3.32
CA GLY A 342 23.64 -12.42 -4.66
C GLY A 342 22.78 -11.47 -5.51
N GLU A 343 21.47 -11.71 -5.53
CA GLU A 343 20.49 -10.93 -6.28
C GLU A 343 20.41 -9.48 -5.78
N PHE A 344 20.34 -9.27 -4.46
CA PHE A 344 20.38 -7.91 -3.89
C PHE A 344 21.65 -7.16 -4.29
N ASN A 345 22.83 -7.80 -4.17
CA ASN A 345 24.10 -7.16 -4.51
C ASN A 345 24.15 -6.78 -6.00
N GLN A 346 23.63 -7.63 -6.88
CA GLN A 346 23.54 -7.34 -8.31
C GLN A 346 22.67 -6.10 -8.56
N TYR A 347 21.40 -6.12 -8.14
CA TYR A 347 20.49 -4.99 -8.34
C TYR A 347 20.95 -3.70 -7.66
N GLN A 348 21.61 -3.80 -6.50
CA GLN A 348 22.21 -2.65 -5.84
C GLN A 348 23.37 -2.08 -6.67
N SER A 349 24.23 -2.91 -7.23
CA SER A 349 25.36 -2.45 -8.07
C SER A 349 24.90 -1.79 -9.37
N GLU A 350 23.73 -2.19 -9.88
CA GLU A 350 23.09 -1.65 -11.08
C GLU A 350 22.16 -0.45 -10.78
N ASN A 351 22.02 -0.06 -9.51
CA ASN A 351 21.09 0.97 -9.05
C ASN A 351 19.63 0.71 -9.48
N GLN A 352 19.19 -0.53 -9.30
CA GLN A 352 17.88 -1.05 -9.70
C GLN A 352 16.99 -1.50 -8.52
N ILE A 353 17.41 -1.24 -7.28
CA ILE A 353 16.49 -1.34 -6.14
C ILE A 353 15.45 -0.24 -6.29
N LEU A 354 14.19 -0.61 -6.52
CA LEU A 354 13.09 0.33 -6.72
C LEU A 354 12.56 0.86 -5.40
N GLU A 355 12.39 -0.03 -4.41
CA GLU A 355 11.85 0.30 -3.09
C GLU A 355 12.30 -0.74 -2.06
N MET A 356 12.40 -0.31 -0.79
CA MET A 356 12.62 -1.19 0.35
C MET A 356 11.56 -0.93 1.41
N VAL A 357 10.46 -1.69 1.37
CA VAL A 357 9.34 -1.49 2.29
C VAL A 357 9.70 -2.06 3.65
N ASN A 358 10.04 -1.20 4.60
CA ASN A 358 10.29 -1.55 5.99
C ASN A 358 8.97 -1.72 6.75
N VAL A 359 8.51 -2.96 6.89
CA VAL A 359 7.17 -3.27 7.43
C VAL A 359 6.95 -2.66 8.83
N GLN A 360 7.96 -2.73 9.70
CA GLN A 360 7.83 -2.17 11.05
C GLN A 360 7.78 -0.63 11.05
N GLN A 361 8.51 0.01 10.14
CA GLN A 361 8.48 1.47 10.02
C GLN A 361 7.13 1.96 9.50
N GLU A 362 6.55 1.29 8.50
CA GLU A 362 5.22 1.64 7.97
C GLU A 362 4.12 1.57 9.04
N ARG A 363 4.29 0.71 10.06
CA ARG A 363 3.37 0.59 11.21
C ARG A 363 3.55 1.68 12.27
N GLN A 364 4.63 2.45 12.20
CA GLN A 364 4.99 3.47 13.20
C GLN A 364 4.86 4.90 12.68
N LEU A 365 4.46 5.08 11.41
CA LEU A 365 4.16 6.39 10.84
C LEU A 365 2.89 7.01 11.46
N ASP A 366 2.69 8.31 11.21
CA ASP A 366 1.51 9.05 11.69
C ASP A 366 0.18 8.47 11.16
N ASP A 367 0.19 7.88 9.96
CA ASP A 367 -0.90 7.09 9.39
C ASP A 367 -0.42 5.64 9.23
N PRO A 368 -0.50 4.82 10.28
CA PRO A 368 0.14 3.52 10.32
C PRO A 368 -0.55 2.51 9.40
N ILE A 369 0.24 1.75 8.65
CA ILE A 369 -0.26 0.66 7.81
C ILE A 369 -0.46 -0.59 8.67
N MET A 370 -1.72 -0.97 8.87
CA MET A 370 -2.12 -2.10 9.71
C MET A 370 -2.34 -3.38 8.87
N PRO A 371 -2.17 -4.57 9.47
CA PRO A 371 -2.55 -5.84 8.84
C PRO A 371 -3.99 -5.82 8.33
N ILE A 372 -4.22 -6.38 7.15
CA ILE A 372 -5.57 -6.51 6.56
C ILE A 372 -6.41 -7.57 7.29
N GLU A 373 -5.77 -8.57 7.91
CA GLU A 373 -6.44 -9.63 8.70
C GLU A 373 -6.09 -9.61 10.19
#